data_AF-A0A7V7ZG26-F1
#
_entry.id   AF-A0A7V7ZG26-F1
#
_cell.length_a   1.000
_cell.length_b   1.000
_cell.length_c   1.000
_cell.angle_alpha   90.00
_cell.angle_beta   90.00
_cell.angle_gamma   90.00
#
_symmetry.space_group_name_H-M   'P 1'
#
loop_
_entity.id
_entity.type
_entity.pdbx_description
1 polymer ?
#
loop_
_entity_poly.entity_id
_entity_poly.type
_entity_poly.pdbx_seq_one_letter_code
_entity_poly.pdbx_strand_id
1 'polypeptide(L)'
;MHSPCLMIPPPCLATRPATPGSAHSGHQRYPPLPKPPPALIQPPRPARSPTSPPRTAPRHTHSYSATPSAPMLYLAASSHTERPTEEGAIAVPVSFEAIAVGQTYSRNDLVRIWGYAAPQALARGVVTPKNDHKIILFVTKEKQASATQYQDHIEGSQLFWEGPNDHFAEDRIVGAPKNSDEIHRFYRERHHADFTYYGQITPTQAQQYADQPSRFVFALGS
;
A
#
# COMPACT_ATOMS: atom_id res chain seq x y z
N MET A 1 -50.10 65.99 13.43
CA MET A 1 -48.95 65.73 12.54
C MET A 1 -47.67 65.98 13.31
N HIS A 2 -47.09 64.97 13.95
CA HIS A 2 -45.71 65.01 14.46
C HIS A 2 -45.18 63.56 14.53
N SER A 3 -44.25 63.24 13.64
CA SER A 3 -43.55 61.95 13.57
C SER A 3 -42.54 61.81 14.71
N PRO A 4 -42.39 60.64 15.34
CA PRO A 4 -41.28 60.40 16.24
C PRO A 4 -40.00 60.12 15.42
N CYS A 5 -38.96 60.87 15.78
CA CYS A 5 -37.62 60.83 15.22
C CYS A 5 -36.94 59.51 15.63
N LEU A 6 -36.69 58.62 14.66
CA LEU A 6 -35.87 57.41 14.84
C LEU A 6 -34.40 57.84 15.01
N MET A 7 -33.87 57.69 16.23
CA MET A 7 -32.43 57.76 16.47
C MET A 7 -31.75 56.53 15.87
N ILE A 8 -30.98 56.74 14.82
CA ILE A 8 -30.07 55.74 14.25
C ILE A 8 -28.73 55.87 15.01
N PRO A 9 -28.22 54.80 15.65
CA PRO A 9 -26.90 54.84 16.29
C PRO A 9 -25.79 54.95 15.23
N PRO A 10 -24.64 55.59 15.55
CA PRO A 10 -23.53 55.72 14.61
C PRO A 10 -22.88 54.36 14.31
N PRO A 11 -22.31 54.18 13.10
CA PRO A 11 -21.63 52.95 12.73
C PRO A 11 -20.36 52.77 13.55
N CYS A 12 -20.21 51.60 14.18
CA CYS A 12 -18.96 51.16 14.80
C CYS A 12 -17.85 51.13 13.74
N LEU A 13 -16.81 51.94 13.97
CA LEU A 13 -15.55 51.87 13.23
C LEU A 13 -14.90 50.51 13.49
N ALA A 14 -15.03 49.60 12.53
CA ALA A 14 -14.28 48.35 12.51
C ALA A 14 -12.80 48.66 12.26
N THR A 15 -11.99 48.44 13.28
CA THR A 15 -10.52 48.43 13.19
C THR A 15 -10.09 47.40 12.16
N ARG A 16 -9.40 47.84 11.11
CA ARG A 16 -8.85 46.98 10.06
C ARG A 16 -7.84 46.00 10.68
N PRO A 17 -7.91 44.69 10.42
CA PRO A 17 -6.83 43.80 10.80
C PRO A 17 -5.57 44.16 10.00
N ALA A 18 -4.46 44.22 10.72
CA ALA A 18 -3.13 44.44 10.15
C ALA A 18 -2.80 43.36 9.12
N THR A 19 -2.27 43.79 7.98
CA THR A 19 -1.67 42.95 6.94
C THR A 19 -0.56 42.11 7.54
N PRO A 20 -0.60 40.75 7.49
CA PRO A 20 0.56 39.96 7.82
C PRO A 20 1.61 40.14 6.73
N GLY A 21 2.79 40.57 7.16
CA GLY A 21 3.94 40.84 6.33
C GLY A 21 4.40 39.62 5.55
N SER A 22 4.94 39.92 4.38
CA SER A 22 5.67 39.04 3.49
C SER A 22 6.63 38.12 4.26
N ALA A 23 6.27 36.84 4.41
CA ALA A 23 7.16 35.84 4.95
C ALA A 23 8.26 35.55 3.92
N HIS A 24 9.50 35.74 4.35
CA HIS A 24 10.69 35.36 3.63
C HIS A 24 10.63 33.89 3.19
N SER A 25 11.01 33.67 1.93
CA SER A 25 11.40 32.38 1.38
C SER A 25 12.68 31.88 2.07
N GLY A 26 12.53 31.41 3.31
CA GLY A 26 13.55 30.64 4.00
C GLY A 26 13.48 29.21 3.48
N HIS A 27 14.38 28.85 2.58
CA HIS A 27 14.68 27.44 2.33
C HIS A 27 15.16 26.83 3.64
N GLN A 28 14.25 26.15 4.35
CA GLN A 28 14.58 25.33 5.50
C GLN A 28 15.43 24.17 4.98
N ARG A 29 16.75 24.34 5.00
CA ARG A 29 17.70 23.27 4.71
C ARG A 29 17.58 22.30 5.88
N TYR A 30 17.04 21.12 5.60
CA TYR A 30 17.09 20.01 6.56
C TYR A 30 18.52 19.84 7.06
N PRO A 31 18.73 19.57 8.36
CA PRO A 31 20.05 19.25 8.87
C PRO A 31 20.61 18.03 8.12
N PRO A 32 21.93 18.00 7.84
CA PRO A 32 22.54 16.84 7.21
C PRO A 32 22.31 15.59 8.07
N LEU A 33 21.97 14.48 7.40
CA LEU A 33 21.72 13.19 8.04
C LEU A 33 22.90 12.78 8.94
N PRO A 34 22.64 12.14 10.10
CA PRO A 34 23.69 11.50 10.86
C PRO A 34 24.35 10.41 10.00
N LYS A 35 25.69 10.35 10.05
CA LYS A 35 26.45 9.31 9.32
C LYS A 35 25.93 7.93 9.75
N PRO A 36 25.70 6.99 8.80
CA PRO A 36 25.30 5.65 9.16
C PRO A 36 26.35 5.04 10.11
N PRO A 37 25.91 4.22 11.09
CA PRO A 37 26.85 3.51 11.95
C PRO A 37 27.78 2.66 11.07
N PRO A 38 29.07 2.49 11.47
CA PRO A 38 29.98 1.63 10.75
C PRO A 38 29.36 0.24 10.60
N ALA A 39 29.38 -0.30 9.39
CA ALA A 39 28.86 -1.62 9.11
C ALA A 39 29.52 -2.62 10.07
N LEU A 40 28.71 -3.27 10.91
CA LEU A 40 29.16 -4.40 11.69
C LEU A 40 29.70 -5.43 10.70
N ILE A 41 31.00 -5.71 10.82
CA ILE A 41 31.68 -6.75 10.06
C ILE A 41 30.96 -8.05 10.39
N GLN A 42 30.08 -8.50 9.49
CA GLN A 42 29.43 -9.79 9.63
C GLN A 42 30.53 -10.86 9.53
N PRO A 43 30.59 -11.83 10.46
CA PRO A 43 31.53 -12.93 10.34
C PRO A 43 31.28 -13.67 9.02
N PRO A 44 32.34 -14.20 8.38
CA PRO A 44 32.19 -14.95 7.14
C PRO A 44 31.20 -16.10 7.34
N ARG A 45 30.23 -16.22 6.43
CA ARG A 45 29.30 -17.36 6.44
C ARG A 45 30.10 -18.67 6.41
N PRO A 46 29.77 -19.66 7.26
CA PRO A 46 30.39 -20.97 7.17
C PRO A 46 30.12 -21.58 5.78
N ALA A 47 31.18 -22.11 5.18
CA ALA A 47 31.13 -22.78 3.89
C ALA A 47 30.11 -23.93 3.93
N ARG A 48 29.19 -23.95 2.97
CA ARG A 48 28.27 -25.08 2.78
C ARG A 48 29.07 -26.30 2.37
N SER A 49 29.01 -27.36 3.19
CA SER A 49 29.56 -28.67 2.85
C SER A 49 28.88 -29.23 1.60
N PRO A 50 29.62 -29.71 0.59
CA PRO A 50 29.05 -30.41 -0.55
C PRO A 50 29.02 -31.91 -0.24
N THR A 51 27.84 -32.49 -0.03
CA THR A 51 27.71 -33.96 -0.08
C THR A 51 26.28 -34.39 -0.35
N SER A 52 26.00 -34.74 -1.60
CA SER A 52 25.09 -35.83 -1.96
C SER A 52 25.49 -36.35 -3.34
N PRO A 53 25.84 -37.63 -3.49
CA PRO A 53 26.21 -38.21 -4.78
C PRO A 53 24.98 -38.43 -5.68
N PRO A 54 25.18 -38.46 -7.01
CA PRO A 54 24.10 -38.67 -7.97
C PRO A 54 23.56 -40.10 -7.91
N ARG A 55 22.23 -40.22 -7.83
CA ARG A 55 21.52 -41.50 -7.89
C ARG A 55 21.39 -41.95 -9.34
N THR A 56 22.09 -43.03 -9.67
CA THR A 56 22.06 -43.75 -10.95
C THR A 56 20.64 -44.26 -11.24
N ALA A 57 20.07 -43.88 -12.38
CA ALA A 57 18.82 -44.45 -12.90
C ALA A 57 19.14 -45.59 -13.89
N PRO A 58 18.54 -46.77 -13.76
CA PRO A 58 18.70 -47.84 -14.75
C PRO A 58 17.85 -47.56 -16.00
N ARG A 59 18.51 -47.72 -17.14
CA ARG A 59 18.02 -47.63 -18.51
C ARG A 59 17.24 -48.92 -18.82
N HIS A 60 15.91 -48.85 -18.89
CA HIS A 60 15.10 -49.92 -19.48
C HIS A 60 14.71 -49.52 -20.90
N THR A 61 15.42 -50.10 -21.87
CA THR A 61 14.97 -50.22 -23.26
C THR A 61 13.91 -51.30 -23.33
N HIS A 62 12.68 -50.95 -23.67
CA HIS A 62 11.68 -51.89 -24.17
C HIS A 62 11.24 -51.46 -25.56
N SER A 63 11.74 -52.24 -26.53
CA SER A 63 11.26 -52.35 -27.90
C SER A 63 9.83 -52.90 -27.91
N TYR A 64 8.87 -52.15 -28.41
CA TYR A 64 7.52 -52.63 -28.67
C TYR A 64 7.41 -53.06 -30.14
N SER A 65 7.21 -54.35 -30.34
CA SER A 65 6.80 -54.98 -31.58
C SER A 65 5.31 -54.76 -31.82
N ALA A 66 4.99 -54.38 -33.06
CA ALA A 66 3.65 -54.15 -33.54
C ALA A 66 2.86 -55.46 -33.70
N THR A 67 1.58 -55.43 -33.36
CA THR A 67 0.54 -56.27 -34.01
C THR A 67 -0.82 -55.59 -33.82
N PRO A 68 -1.62 -55.39 -34.89
CA PRO A 68 -2.93 -54.79 -34.80
C PRO A 68 -4.00 -55.87 -34.58
N SER A 69 -4.93 -55.64 -33.64
CA SER A 69 -6.15 -56.44 -33.57
C SER A 69 -7.34 -55.59 -33.16
N ALA A 70 -8.26 -55.48 -34.12
CA ALA A 70 -9.71 -55.24 -34.08
C ALA A 70 -10.29 -54.03 -33.27
N PRO A 71 -11.26 -53.30 -33.87
CA PRO A 71 -11.91 -52.16 -33.23
C PRO A 71 -13.00 -52.62 -32.25
N MET A 72 -12.84 -52.24 -30.98
CA MET A 72 -13.89 -52.29 -29.96
C MET A 72 -14.56 -50.91 -29.88
N LEU A 73 -15.81 -50.85 -30.34
CA LEU A 73 -16.75 -49.75 -30.14
C LEU A 73 -17.02 -49.59 -28.64
N TYR A 74 -16.26 -48.72 -27.97
CA TYR A 74 -16.62 -48.21 -26.66
C TYR A 74 -17.30 -46.84 -26.82
N LEU A 75 -18.59 -46.80 -26.48
CA LEU A 75 -19.30 -45.57 -26.15
C LEU A 75 -18.60 -44.93 -24.95
N ALA A 76 -17.73 -43.94 -25.22
CA ALA A 76 -17.21 -43.07 -24.19
C ALA A 76 -18.31 -42.05 -23.83
N ALA A 77 -18.85 -42.20 -22.62
CA ALA A 77 -19.56 -41.13 -21.95
C ALA A 77 -18.64 -39.90 -21.93
N SER A 78 -19.06 -38.84 -22.62
CA SER A 78 -18.39 -37.55 -22.59
C SER A 78 -18.63 -36.91 -21.23
N SER A 79 -17.86 -37.32 -20.23
CA SER A 79 -17.48 -36.41 -19.15
C SER A 79 -16.53 -35.40 -19.77
N HIS A 80 -17.09 -34.36 -20.38
CA HIS A 80 -16.43 -33.06 -20.44
C HIS A 80 -16.17 -32.66 -18.99
N THR A 81 -15.05 -33.12 -18.45
CA THR A 81 -14.33 -32.33 -17.46
C THR A 81 -13.88 -31.10 -18.24
N GLU A 82 -14.75 -30.09 -18.25
CA GLU A 82 -14.37 -28.73 -18.58
C GLU A 82 -13.11 -28.47 -17.77
N ARG A 83 -11.97 -28.41 -18.47
CA ARG A 83 -10.79 -27.79 -17.92
C ARG A 83 -11.25 -26.38 -17.55
N PRO A 84 -11.03 -25.91 -16.32
CA PRO A 84 -11.25 -24.50 -16.04
C PRO A 84 -10.35 -23.74 -17.01
N THR A 85 -10.97 -23.09 -17.98
CA THR A 85 -10.33 -22.07 -18.78
C THR A 85 -9.66 -21.11 -17.81
N GLU A 86 -8.38 -20.79 -18.03
CA GLU A 86 -7.71 -19.63 -17.40
C GLU A 86 -8.35 -18.32 -17.91
N GLU A 87 -9.67 -18.21 -17.78
CA GLU A 87 -10.47 -17.04 -18.07
C GLU A 87 -10.46 -16.16 -16.83
N GLY A 88 -9.75 -15.05 -16.94
CA GLY A 88 -9.97 -13.85 -16.15
C GLY A 88 -9.97 -14.08 -14.64
N ALA A 89 -8.79 -13.97 -14.01
CA ALA A 89 -8.74 -13.58 -12.61
C ALA A 89 -9.52 -12.27 -12.47
N ILE A 90 -10.78 -12.37 -12.05
CA ILE A 90 -11.72 -11.27 -11.93
C ILE A 90 -11.05 -10.33 -10.93
N ALA A 91 -10.57 -9.18 -11.41
CA ALA A 91 -10.02 -8.16 -10.55
C ALA A 91 -11.15 -7.71 -9.63
N VAL A 92 -11.11 -8.15 -8.37
CA VAL A 92 -12.16 -7.83 -7.40
C VAL A 92 -11.97 -6.36 -7.00
N PRO A 93 -12.87 -5.44 -7.36
CA PRO A 93 -12.81 -4.08 -6.87
C PRO A 93 -13.01 -4.11 -5.35
N VAL A 94 -12.31 -3.25 -4.63
CA VAL A 94 -12.42 -3.22 -3.16
C VAL A 94 -13.47 -2.19 -2.75
N SER A 95 -14.39 -2.60 -1.89
CA SER A 95 -15.41 -1.73 -1.31
C SER A 95 -15.05 -1.35 0.13
N PHE A 96 -15.35 -0.10 0.51
CA PHE A 96 -15.19 0.42 1.86
C PHE A 96 -16.52 0.54 2.61
N GLU A 97 -17.64 0.08 2.04
CA GLU A 97 -18.98 0.17 2.67
C GLU A 97 -19.04 -0.56 4.02
N ALA A 98 -18.32 -1.67 4.16
CA ALA A 98 -18.23 -2.44 5.41
C ALA A 98 -17.07 -1.99 6.32
N ILE A 99 -16.39 -0.89 5.98
CA ILE A 99 -15.20 -0.41 6.68
C ILE A 99 -15.49 0.97 7.25
N ALA A 100 -15.55 1.07 8.58
CA ALA A 100 -15.88 2.28 9.30
C ALA A 100 -14.63 2.96 9.88
N VAL A 101 -14.59 4.28 9.83
CA VAL A 101 -13.51 5.09 10.40
C VAL A 101 -13.45 4.85 11.91
N GLY A 102 -12.23 4.70 12.44
CA GLY A 102 -11.96 4.42 13.85
C GLY A 102 -12.06 2.94 14.23
N GLN A 103 -12.54 2.06 13.34
CA GLN A 103 -12.61 0.62 13.61
C GLN A 103 -11.31 -0.10 13.27
N THR A 104 -11.06 -1.19 13.99
CA THR A 104 -9.89 -2.06 13.82
C THR A 104 -10.21 -3.26 12.96
N TYR A 105 -9.28 -3.58 12.06
CA TYR A 105 -9.37 -4.70 11.14
C TYR A 105 -8.04 -5.46 11.12
N SER A 106 -8.11 -6.77 11.32
CA SER A 106 -6.98 -7.64 11.02
C SER A 106 -6.80 -7.77 9.50
N ARG A 107 -5.64 -8.24 9.06
CA ARG A 107 -5.43 -8.58 7.63
C ARG A 107 -6.41 -9.65 7.16
N ASN A 108 -6.79 -10.59 8.03
CA ASN A 108 -7.76 -11.64 7.69
C ASN A 108 -9.16 -11.06 7.49
N ASP A 109 -9.56 -10.07 8.29
CA ASP A 109 -10.84 -9.37 8.13
C ASP A 109 -10.89 -8.67 6.78
N LEU A 110 -9.84 -7.93 6.42
CA LEU A 110 -9.77 -7.20 5.16
C LEU A 110 -9.76 -8.14 3.94
N VAL A 111 -9.06 -9.27 4.02
CA VAL A 111 -9.09 -10.31 2.98
C VAL A 111 -10.51 -10.83 2.79
N ARG A 112 -11.23 -11.12 3.88
CA ARG A 112 -12.62 -11.61 3.82
C ARG A 112 -13.57 -10.54 3.26
N ILE A 113 -13.43 -9.30 3.70
CA ILE A 113 -14.28 -8.17 3.27
C ILE A 113 -14.09 -7.87 1.78
N TRP A 114 -12.84 -7.90 1.29
CA TRP A 114 -12.51 -7.57 -0.10
C TRP A 114 -12.43 -8.77 -1.04
N GLY A 115 -12.65 -9.98 -0.54
CA GLY A 115 -12.62 -11.20 -1.36
C GLY A 115 -11.22 -11.56 -1.90
N TYR A 116 -10.14 -11.16 -1.22
CA TYR A 116 -8.80 -11.63 -1.58
C TYR A 116 -8.62 -13.11 -1.23
N ALA A 117 -7.77 -13.81 -1.98
CA ALA A 117 -7.52 -15.23 -1.74
C ALA A 117 -6.74 -15.49 -0.43
N ALA A 118 -5.82 -14.58 -0.05
CA ALA A 118 -4.99 -14.75 1.14
C ALA A 118 -4.39 -13.43 1.67
N PRO A 119 -4.01 -13.36 2.96
CA PRO A 119 -3.40 -12.17 3.59
C PRO A 119 -2.12 -11.67 2.93
N GLN A 120 -1.40 -12.56 2.23
CA GLN A 120 -0.21 -12.24 1.46
C GLN A 120 -0.49 -11.19 0.38
N ALA A 121 -1.71 -11.12 -0.15
CA ALA A 121 -2.13 -10.10 -1.10
C ALA A 121 -2.05 -8.67 -0.51
N LEU A 122 -2.17 -8.55 0.81
CA LEU A 122 -2.08 -7.29 1.52
C LEU A 122 -0.70 -7.04 2.14
N ALA A 123 0.25 -7.98 2.05
CA ALA A 123 1.49 -7.98 2.84
C ALA A 123 2.36 -6.72 2.67
N ARG A 124 2.22 -6.01 1.55
CA ARG A 124 2.94 -4.77 1.24
C ARG A 124 2.40 -3.59 2.07
N GLY A 125 3.22 -2.56 2.24
CA GLY A 125 2.80 -1.31 2.88
C GLY A 125 1.82 -0.49 2.04
N VAL A 126 1.74 -0.76 0.74
CA VAL A 126 0.80 -0.13 -0.19
C VAL A 126 0.21 -1.20 -1.12
N VAL A 127 -1.11 -1.12 -1.34
CA VAL A 127 -1.87 -2.01 -2.22
C VAL A 127 -2.64 -1.15 -3.22
N THR A 128 -2.57 -1.53 -4.49
CA THR A 128 -3.26 -0.89 -5.61
C THR A 128 -4.10 -1.95 -6.31
N PRO A 129 -5.38 -2.14 -5.92
CA PRO A 129 -6.26 -3.11 -6.57
C PRO A 129 -6.33 -2.84 -8.07
N LYS A 130 -6.36 -3.92 -8.86
CA LYS A 130 -6.48 -3.83 -10.32
C LYS A 130 -7.86 -3.28 -10.67
N ASN A 131 -7.91 -2.40 -11.66
CA ASN A 131 -9.16 -1.82 -12.20
C ASN A 131 -10.04 -1.10 -11.16
N ASP A 132 -9.43 -0.58 -10.09
CA ASP A 132 -10.10 0.24 -9.08
C ASP A 132 -9.30 1.52 -8.88
N HIS A 133 -9.95 2.62 -8.52
CA HIS A 133 -9.36 3.94 -8.28
C HIS A 133 -8.90 4.12 -6.82
N LYS A 134 -8.54 3.03 -6.16
CA LYS A 134 -8.15 3.06 -4.74
C LYS A 134 -6.68 2.73 -4.57
N ILE A 135 -6.03 3.48 -3.68
CA ILE A 135 -4.70 3.19 -3.16
C ILE A 135 -4.87 2.96 -1.67
N ILE A 136 -4.50 1.77 -1.18
CA ILE A 136 -4.66 1.41 0.22
C ILE A 136 -3.28 1.43 0.88
N LEU A 137 -3.10 2.30 1.87
CA LEU A 137 -1.86 2.50 2.58
C LEU A 137 -1.91 1.87 3.98
N PHE A 138 -1.02 0.93 4.26
CA PHE A 138 -0.84 0.27 5.54
C PHE A 138 0.40 0.81 6.26
N VAL A 139 0.20 1.68 7.24
CA VAL A 139 1.26 2.33 8.01
C VAL A 139 1.46 1.61 9.34
N THR A 140 2.72 1.29 9.69
CA THR A 140 3.10 0.74 11.00
C THR A 140 4.16 1.65 11.59
N LYS A 141 3.85 2.30 12.72
CA LYS A 141 4.74 3.26 13.40
C LYS A 141 5.98 2.58 13.97
N GLU A 142 5.78 1.62 14.86
CA GLU A 142 6.84 0.86 15.51
C GLU A 142 7.07 -0.44 14.72
N LYS A 143 8.05 -0.40 13.82
CA LYS A 143 8.54 -1.60 13.14
C LYS A 143 9.40 -2.40 14.13
N GLN A 144 9.41 -3.74 14.00
CA GLN A 144 10.29 -4.57 14.84
C GLN A 144 11.74 -4.08 14.77
N ALA A 145 12.51 -4.20 15.85
CA ALA A 145 13.86 -3.66 15.96
C ALA A 145 14.84 -4.14 14.86
N SER A 146 14.52 -5.24 14.18
CA SER A 146 15.28 -5.81 13.06
C SER A 146 14.88 -5.30 11.67
N ALA A 147 13.81 -4.49 11.56
CA ALA A 147 13.32 -3.95 10.29
C ALA A 147 13.89 -2.55 10.02
N THR A 148 14.01 -2.19 8.73
CA THR A 148 14.37 -0.83 8.29
C THR A 148 13.43 0.18 8.95
N GLN A 149 14.00 1.08 9.74
CA GLN A 149 13.28 2.14 10.45
C GLN A 149 13.02 3.30 9.49
N TYR A 150 11.99 3.16 8.66
CA TYR A 150 11.48 4.26 7.84
C TYR A 150 10.95 5.38 8.75
N GLN A 151 11.07 6.63 8.33
CA GLN A 151 10.64 7.80 9.13
C GLN A 151 9.14 8.06 9.02
N ASP A 152 8.31 7.01 9.12
CA ASP A 152 6.86 7.12 9.05
C ASP A 152 6.32 7.73 10.36
N HIS A 153 5.80 8.95 10.32
CA HIS A 153 5.27 9.62 11.51
C HIS A 153 4.11 10.56 11.19
N ILE A 154 3.32 10.86 12.21
CA ILE A 154 2.23 11.83 12.14
C ILE A 154 2.66 13.06 12.93
N GLU A 155 2.58 14.23 12.30
CA GLU A 155 2.80 15.53 12.94
C GLU A 155 1.59 16.41 12.66
N GLY A 156 0.86 16.79 13.72
CA GLY A 156 -0.39 17.53 13.59
C GLY A 156 -1.40 16.83 12.68
N SER A 157 -1.78 17.50 11.59
CA SER A 157 -2.74 17.03 10.58
C SER A 157 -2.05 16.43 9.34
N GLN A 158 -0.79 16.01 9.47
CA GLN A 158 0.00 15.47 8.37
C GLN A 158 0.56 14.08 8.68
N LEU A 159 0.58 13.21 7.68
CA LEU A 159 1.34 11.96 7.67
C LEU A 159 2.57 12.15 6.78
N PHE A 160 3.73 11.88 7.37
CA PHE A 160 5.00 11.73 6.68
C PHE A 160 5.23 10.25 6.44
N TRP A 161 5.50 9.90 5.18
CA TRP A 161 5.63 8.50 4.77
C TRP A 161 6.77 8.32 3.78
N GLU A 162 7.54 7.26 3.97
CA GLU A 162 8.56 6.84 3.01
C GLU A 162 8.06 5.68 2.14
N GLY A 163 8.27 5.83 0.83
CA GLY A 163 7.92 4.85 -0.18
C GLY A 163 8.67 3.52 -0.02
N PRO A 164 8.18 2.45 -0.68
CA PRO A 164 8.91 1.19 -0.71
C PRO A 164 10.19 1.32 -1.56
N ASN A 165 11.24 0.55 -1.24
CA ASN A 165 12.52 0.60 -1.96
C ASN A 165 12.41 0.24 -3.46
N ASP A 166 11.34 -0.45 -3.86
CA ASP A 166 11.09 -0.82 -5.25
C ASP A 166 10.25 0.22 -6.00
N HIS A 167 9.98 1.37 -5.38
CA HIS A 167 9.21 2.48 -5.93
C HIS A 167 7.78 2.11 -6.38
N PHE A 168 7.29 0.97 -5.90
CA PHE A 168 5.97 0.47 -6.26
C PHE A 168 4.87 1.44 -5.82
N ALA A 169 3.98 1.77 -6.77
CA ALA A 169 2.83 2.66 -6.62
C ALA A 169 3.14 4.16 -6.43
N GLU A 170 4.42 4.57 -6.44
CA GLU A 170 4.78 5.98 -6.22
C GLU A 170 4.24 6.92 -7.30
N ASP A 171 4.43 6.58 -8.58
CA ASP A 171 3.87 7.37 -9.70
C ASP A 171 2.35 7.48 -9.62
N ARG A 172 1.69 6.42 -9.13
CA ARG A 172 0.24 6.41 -8.94
C ARG A 172 -0.18 7.33 -7.78
N ILE A 173 0.56 7.32 -6.68
CA ILE A 173 0.34 8.23 -5.54
C ILE A 173 0.51 9.69 -5.99
N VAL A 174 1.58 10.01 -6.74
CA VAL A 174 1.80 11.36 -7.29
C VAL A 174 0.69 11.76 -8.26
N GLY A 175 0.25 10.82 -9.09
CA GLY A 175 -0.84 11.01 -10.05
C GLY A 175 -2.23 11.02 -9.43
N ALA A 176 -2.40 10.70 -8.14
CA ALA A 176 -3.71 10.44 -7.55
C ALA A 176 -4.72 11.59 -7.73
N PRO A 177 -4.35 12.87 -7.52
CA PRO A 177 -5.29 13.98 -7.76
C PRO A 177 -5.76 14.09 -9.21
N LYS A 178 -4.90 13.70 -10.17
CA LYS A 178 -5.23 13.76 -11.61
C LYS A 178 -6.04 12.55 -12.07
N ASN A 179 -5.79 11.39 -11.47
CA ASN A 179 -6.42 10.12 -11.83
C ASN A 179 -7.71 9.85 -11.05
N SER A 180 -8.12 10.78 -10.18
CA SER A 180 -9.21 10.60 -9.22
C SER A 180 -9.00 9.37 -8.33
N ASP A 181 -7.75 9.06 -8.00
CA ASP A 181 -7.47 7.97 -7.07
C ASP A 181 -7.71 8.41 -5.63
N GLU A 182 -8.42 7.59 -4.87
CA GLU A 182 -8.65 7.74 -3.44
C GLU A 182 -7.54 7.02 -2.65
N ILE A 183 -6.87 7.73 -1.74
CA ILE A 183 -5.83 7.13 -0.88
C ILE A 183 -6.41 6.86 0.50
N HIS A 184 -6.54 5.59 0.87
CA HIS A 184 -7.12 5.15 2.13
C HIS A 184 -6.06 4.72 3.13
N ARG A 185 -6.12 5.23 4.36
CA ARG A 185 -5.11 4.95 5.39
C ARG A 185 -5.60 3.96 6.44
N PHE A 186 -4.83 2.88 6.58
CA PHE A 186 -4.84 1.96 7.69
C PHE A 186 -3.58 2.17 8.52
N TYR A 187 -3.72 2.34 9.82
CA TYR A 187 -2.59 2.61 10.71
C TYR A 187 -2.61 1.70 11.93
N ARG A 188 -1.42 1.30 12.37
CA ARG A 188 -1.23 0.64 13.65
C ARG A 188 0.04 1.13 14.33
N GLU A 189 0.04 1.10 15.65
CA GLU A 189 1.21 1.50 16.40
C GLU A 189 2.30 0.43 16.36
N ARG A 190 1.95 -0.86 16.53
CA ARG A 190 2.94 -1.95 16.61
C ARG A 190 2.77 -3.00 15.54
N HIS A 191 3.89 -3.54 15.08
CA HIS A 191 3.92 -4.76 14.29
C HIS A 191 3.26 -5.91 15.09
N HIS A 192 2.22 -6.53 14.54
CA HIS A 192 1.31 -7.54 15.14
C HIS A 192 0.02 -7.03 15.78
N ALA A 193 -0.21 -5.72 15.82
CA ALA A 193 -1.55 -5.20 16.08
C ALA A 193 -2.42 -5.20 14.81
N ASP A 194 -3.73 -5.18 15.02
CA ASP A 194 -4.71 -4.89 13.98
C ASP A 194 -4.58 -3.45 13.50
N PHE A 195 -5.06 -3.18 12.29
CA PHE A 195 -5.03 -1.85 11.71
C PHE A 195 -6.32 -1.09 12.00
N THR A 196 -6.20 0.13 12.50
CA THR A 196 -7.32 1.06 12.55
C THR A 196 -7.47 1.77 11.21
N TYR A 197 -8.68 1.78 10.65
CA TYR A 197 -8.99 2.57 9.46
C TYR A 197 -9.23 4.03 9.84
N TYR A 198 -8.54 4.96 9.20
CA TYR A 198 -8.63 6.39 9.50
C TYR A 198 -9.19 7.23 8.34
N GLY A 199 -9.80 6.60 7.35
CA GLY A 199 -10.37 7.33 6.22
C GLY A 199 -9.37 7.64 5.11
N GLN A 200 -9.79 8.54 4.22
CA GLN A 200 -9.01 9.01 3.09
C GLN A 200 -7.97 10.06 3.52
N ILE A 201 -6.86 10.11 2.79
CA ILE A 201 -5.79 11.09 2.94
C ILE A 201 -5.46 11.68 1.57
N THR A 202 -4.94 12.91 1.54
CA THR A 202 -4.62 13.60 0.29
C THR A 202 -3.12 13.84 0.18
N PRO A 203 -2.45 13.46 -0.92
CA PRO A 203 -1.04 13.77 -1.10
C PRO A 203 -0.87 15.28 -1.29
N THR A 204 -0.04 15.90 -0.45
CA THR A 204 0.25 17.35 -0.50
C THR A 204 1.66 17.64 -0.98
N GLN A 205 2.58 16.71 -0.79
CA GLN A 205 3.96 16.83 -1.27
C GLN A 205 4.51 15.46 -1.63
N ALA A 206 5.31 15.41 -2.68
CA ALA A 206 6.08 14.23 -3.07
C ALA A 206 7.50 14.66 -3.45
N GLN A 207 8.49 13.96 -2.90
CA GLN A 207 9.88 14.06 -3.28
C GLN A 207 10.32 12.68 -3.75
N GLN A 208 10.33 12.50 -5.07
CA GLN A 208 10.72 11.24 -5.68
C GLN A 208 12.24 11.13 -5.78
N TYR A 209 12.75 9.94 -5.49
CA TYR A 209 14.15 9.58 -5.66
C TYR A 209 14.26 8.32 -6.52
N ALA A 210 15.43 8.06 -7.10
CA ALA A 210 15.65 6.88 -7.94
C ALA A 210 16.45 5.78 -7.25
N ASP A 211 17.22 6.15 -6.22
CA ASP A 211 18.22 5.31 -5.55
C ASP A 211 17.92 5.09 -4.05
N GLN A 212 16.85 5.71 -3.54
CA GLN A 212 16.40 5.62 -2.16
C GLN A 212 14.87 5.80 -2.10
N PRO A 213 14.21 5.39 -1.01
CA PRO A 213 12.78 5.61 -0.81
C PRO A 213 12.33 7.05 -1.07
N SER A 214 11.30 7.22 -1.90
CA SER A 214 10.65 8.52 -2.08
C SER A 214 9.96 8.96 -0.80
N ARG A 215 9.77 10.27 -0.64
CA ARG A 215 9.14 10.85 0.55
C ARG A 215 7.83 11.52 0.18
N PHE A 216 6.82 11.30 0.99
CA PHE A 216 5.49 11.83 0.78
C PHE A 216 5.00 12.50 2.06
N VAL A 217 4.28 13.60 1.86
CA VAL A 217 3.48 14.23 2.91
C VAL A 217 2.02 14.15 2.47
N PHE A 218 1.19 13.67 3.37
CA PHE A 218 -0.24 13.60 3.18
C PHE A 218 -0.96 14.47 4.19
N ALA A 219 -1.96 15.23 3.75
CA ALA A 219 -2.95 15.80 4.64
C ALA A 219 -3.88 14.69 5.14
N LEU A 220 -4.09 14.64 6.46
CA LEU A 220 -5.09 13.78 7.06
C LEU A 220 -6.47 14.41 6.80
N GLY A 221 -7.42 13.60 6.34
CA GLY A 221 -8.82 14.01 6.24
C GLY A 221 -9.31 14.57 7.60
N SER A 222 -10.17 15.59 7.53
CA SER A 222 -10.79 16.20 8.71
C SER A 222 -11.94 15.36 9.24
#